data_AF-A0A836PZW9-F1
#
_entry.id   AF-A0A836PZW9-F1
#
_cell.length_a   1.000
_cell.length_b   1.000
_cell.length_c   1.000
_cell.angle_alpha   90.00
_cell.angle_beta   90.00
_cell.angle_gamma   90.00
#
_symmetry.space_group_name_H-M   'P 1'
#
loop_
_entity.id
_entity.type
_entity.pdbx_description
1 polymer ?
#
loop_
_entity_poly.entity_id
_entity_poly.type
_entity_poly.pdbx_seq_one_letter_code
_entity_poly.pdbx_strand_id
1 'polypeptide(L)'
;MLLDQSKIKILLRALVLTNETELDCDACFDAMAEFAESQLSGASVPEALILIDDHIKICVDCEEQYQILKTTISEMDDLDSHQAKKT
;
A
#
# COMPACT_ATOMS: atom_id res chain seq x y z
N MET A 1 25.44 15.49 5.69
CA MET A 1 24.31 14.63 5.29
C MET A 1 24.78 13.81 4.08
N LEU A 2 24.94 12.49 4.22
CA LEU A 2 25.41 11.60 3.15
C LEU A 2 24.22 10.85 2.55
N LEU A 3 24.15 10.81 1.22
CA LEU A 3 23.18 10.01 0.47
C LEU A 3 23.74 8.59 0.34
N ASP A 4 23.06 7.63 0.93
CA ASP A 4 23.33 6.21 0.73
C ASP A 4 22.56 5.65 -0.48
N GLN A 5 22.86 4.42 -0.86
CA GLN A 5 22.27 3.78 -2.03
C GLN A 5 20.74 3.67 -1.96
N SER A 6 20.17 3.46 -0.76
CA SER A 6 18.72 3.34 -0.58
C SER A 6 18.03 4.68 -0.81
N LYS A 7 18.59 5.76 -0.25
CA LYS A 7 18.09 7.13 -0.48
C LYS A 7 18.17 7.53 -1.96
N ILE A 8 19.26 7.15 -2.64
CA ILE A 8 19.40 7.39 -4.08
C ILE A 8 18.31 6.64 -4.88
N LYS A 9 18.00 5.38 -4.52
CA LYS A 9 16.93 4.62 -5.17
C LYS A 9 15.56 5.25 -4.98
N ILE A 10 15.25 5.74 -3.78
CA ILE A 10 13.98 6.43 -3.50
C ILE A 10 13.86 7.69 -4.34
N LEU A 11 14.92 8.52 -4.40
CA LEU A 11 14.94 9.73 -5.22
C LEU A 11 14.77 9.43 -6.72
N LEU A 12 15.44 8.39 -7.23
CA LEU A 12 15.27 7.96 -8.63
C LEU A 12 13.85 7.45 -8.91
N ARG A 13 13.26 6.68 -7.99
CA ARG A 13 11.85 6.24 -8.12
C ARG A 13 10.90 7.42 -8.11
N ALA A 14 11.10 8.39 -7.21
CA ALA A 14 10.28 9.59 -7.14
C ALA A 14 10.30 10.36 -8.48
N LEU A 15 11.48 10.51 -9.10
CA LEU A 15 11.61 11.14 -10.42
C LEU A 15 10.89 10.38 -11.54
N VAL A 16 10.91 9.05 -11.50
CA VAL A 16 10.25 8.20 -12.52
C VAL A 16 8.73 8.21 -12.37
N LEU A 17 8.25 8.33 -11.13
CA LEU A 17 6.83 8.28 -10.79
C LEU A 17 6.18 9.67 -10.72
N THR A 18 6.96 10.74 -10.89
CA THR A 18 6.43 12.11 -11.00
C THR A 18 5.43 12.17 -12.14
N ASN A 19 4.23 12.67 -11.87
CA ASN A 19 3.19 12.84 -12.89
C ASN A 19 2.34 14.10 -12.61
N GLU A 20 1.45 14.48 -13.53
CA GLU A 20 0.61 15.69 -13.37
C GLU A 20 -0.43 15.57 -12.24
N THR A 21 -0.79 14.35 -11.87
CA THR A 21 -1.79 13.98 -10.85
C THR A 21 -1.15 13.07 -9.81
N GLU A 22 -0.73 13.65 -8.69
CA GLU A 22 -0.13 12.92 -7.56
C GLU A 22 -1.10 12.85 -6.39
N LEU A 23 -1.11 11.72 -5.68
CA LEU A 23 -1.79 11.61 -4.40
C LEU A 23 -0.91 12.16 -3.29
N ASP A 24 -1.51 12.91 -2.38
CA ASP A 24 -0.91 13.18 -1.07
C ASP A 24 -1.16 12.03 -0.10
N CYS A 25 -0.52 12.09 1.07
CA CYS A 25 -0.62 11.03 2.07
C CYS A 25 -2.06 10.86 2.60
N ASP A 26 -2.84 11.95 2.68
CA ASP A 26 -4.20 11.91 3.21
C ASP A 26 -5.14 11.20 2.22
N ALA A 27 -5.10 11.57 0.94
CA ALA A 27 -5.88 10.92 -0.10
C ALA A 27 -5.44 9.46 -0.33
N CYS A 28 -4.15 9.16 -0.14
CA CYS A 28 -3.64 7.78 -0.12
C CYS A 28 -4.26 6.98 1.04
N PHE A 29 -4.28 7.55 2.24
CA PHE A 29 -4.83 6.90 3.44
C PHE A 29 -6.32 6.61 3.32
N ASP A 30 -7.11 7.57 2.80
CA ASP A 30 -8.57 7.43 2.64
C ASP A 30 -8.97 6.23 1.76
N ALA A 31 -8.14 5.88 0.77
CA ALA A 31 -8.39 4.77 -0.16
C ALA A 31 -7.54 3.52 0.12
N MET A 32 -6.71 3.53 1.18
CA MET A 32 -5.75 2.46 1.48
C MET A 32 -6.43 1.13 1.83
N ALA A 33 -7.57 1.16 2.51
CA ALA A 33 -8.33 -0.03 2.87
C ALA A 33 -8.87 -0.76 1.64
N GLU A 34 -9.50 -0.03 0.71
CA GLU A 34 -10.01 -0.57 -0.54
C GLU A 34 -8.88 -1.20 -1.39
N PHE A 35 -7.72 -0.54 -1.41
CA PHE A 35 -6.54 -1.07 -2.08
C PHE A 35 -6.04 -2.36 -1.42
N ALA A 36 -5.95 -2.42 -0.09
CA ALA A 36 -5.50 -3.60 0.63
C ALA A 36 -6.41 -4.82 0.42
N GLU A 37 -7.73 -4.62 0.47
CA GLU A 37 -8.72 -5.68 0.21
C GLU A 37 -8.66 -6.18 -1.24
N SER A 38 -8.52 -5.27 -2.20
CA SER A 38 -8.35 -5.61 -3.63
C SER A 38 -7.10 -6.47 -3.85
N GLN A 39 -5.99 -6.11 -3.18
CA GLN A 39 -4.72 -6.85 -3.27
C GLN A 39 -4.79 -8.22 -2.58
N LEU A 40 -5.49 -8.34 -1.46
CA LEU A 40 -5.63 -9.59 -0.70
C LEU A 40 -6.59 -10.58 -1.39
N SER A 41 -7.66 -10.09 -2.01
CA SER A 41 -8.60 -10.92 -2.77
C SER A 41 -8.03 -11.45 -4.10
N GLY A 42 -6.86 -10.96 -4.52
CA GLY A 42 -6.28 -11.28 -5.83
C GLY A 42 -7.07 -10.69 -7.01
N ALA A 43 -7.98 -9.75 -6.74
CA ALA A 43 -8.69 -9.02 -7.77
C ALA A 43 -7.73 -8.08 -8.52
N SER A 44 -8.07 -7.73 -9.76
CA SER A 44 -7.31 -6.69 -10.47
C SER A 44 -7.47 -5.37 -9.73
N VAL A 45 -6.36 -4.74 -9.36
CA VAL A 45 -6.36 -3.38 -8.81
C VAL A 45 -7.06 -2.45 -9.81
N PRO A 46 -8.16 -1.79 -9.42
CA PRO A 46 -8.83 -0.82 -10.27
C PRO A 46 -7.85 0.25 -10.73
N GLU A 47 -8.05 0.77 -11.95
CA GLU A 47 -7.20 1.82 -12.51
C GLU A 47 -7.16 3.08 -11.61
N ALA A 48 -8.25 3.32 -10.87
CA ALA A 48 -8.37 4.37 -9.87
C ALA A 48 -7.42 4.20 -8.66
N LEU A 49 -6.95 2.99 -8.35
CA LEU A 49 -6.07 2.71 -7.21
C LEU A 49 -4.59 2.61 -7.62
N ILE A 50 -4.25 2.77 -8.90
CA ILE A 50 -2.86 2.74 -9.39
C ILE A 50 -2.03 3.86 -8.73
N LEU A 51 -2.62 5.04 -8.53
CA LEU A 51 -1.93 6.17 -7.90
C LEU A 51 -1.55 5.87 -6.43
N ILE A 52 -2.31 5.00 -5.75
CA ILE A 52 -2.02 4.59 -4.37
C ILE A 52 -0.77 3.70 -4.35
N ASP A 53 -0.69 2.75 -5.27
CA ASP A 53 0.48 1.85 -5.42
C ASP A 53 1.76 2.64 -5.72
N ASP A 54 1.66 3.67 -6.57
CA ASP A 54 2.80 4.54 -6.86
C ASP A 54 3.21 5.39 -5.65
N HIS A 55 2.26 5.95 -4.90
CA HIS A 55 2.56 6.69 -3.69
C HIS A 55 3.22 5.82 -2.61
N ILE A 56 2.70 4.60 -2.38
CA ILE A 56 3.25 3.64 -1.42
C ILE A 56 4.71 3.25 -1.77
N LYS A 57 5.08 3.17 -3.05
CA LYS A 57 6.46 2.84 -3.46
C LYS A 57 7.49 3.94 -3.17
N ILE A 58 7.03 5.16 -2.89
CA ILE A 58 7.86 6.35 -2.69
C ILE A 58 7.84 6.81 -1.24
N CYS A 59 6.65 6.83 -0.63
CA CYS A 59 6.41 7.34 0.72
C CYS A 59 6.56 6.23 1.76
N VAL A 60 7.64 6.30 2.55
CA VAL A 60 7.94 5.31 3.59
C VAL A 60 6.81 5.20 4.61
N ASP A 61 6.21 6.32 5.03
CA ASP A 61 5.14 6.32 6.03
C ASP A 61 3.90 5.59 5.53
N CYS A 62 3.49 5.82 4.27
CA CYS A 62 2.36 5.12 3.66
C CYS A 62 2.67 3.65 3.39
N GLU A 63 3.92 3.31 3.05
CA GLU A 63 4.36 1.90 2.93
C GLU A 63 4.20 1.17 4.26
N GLU A 64 4.70 1.73 5.36
CA GLU A 64 4.61 1.13 6.68
C GLU A 64 3.16 0.95 7.13
N GLN A 65 2.33 2.00 6.97
CA GLN A 65 0.90 1.94 7.29
C GLN A 65 0.17 0.86 6.48
N TYR A 66 0.46 0.76 5.18
CA TYR A 66 -0.13 -0.26 4.32
C TYR A 66 0.26 -1.68 4.74
N GLN A 67 1.53 -1.92 5.09
CA GLN A 67 1.97 -3.25 5.56
C GLN A 67 1.29 -3.64 6.88
N ILE A 68 1.14 -2.69 7.81
CA ILE A 68 0.43 -2.92 9.08
C ILE A 68 -1.02 -3.30 8.78
N LEU A 69 -1.73 -2.49 7.98
CA LEU A 69 -3.12 -2.74 7.62
C LEU A 69 -3.31 -4.11 6.97
N LYS A 70 -2.48 -4.42 5.96
CA LYS A 70 -2.54 -5.70 5.25
C LYS A 70 -2.31 -6.89 6.17
N THR A 71 -1.36 -6.77 7.11
CA THR A 71 -1.08 -7.82 8.10
C THR A 71 -2.28 -8.02 9.02
N THR A 72 -2.85 -6.93 9.55
CA THR A 72 -4.03 -6.98 10.43
C THR A 72 -5.24 -7.63 9.74
N ILE A 73 -5.53 -7.26 8.48
CA ILE A 73 -6.63 -7.87 7.72
C ILE A 73 -6.39 -9.37 7.53
N SER A 74 -5.18 -9.76 7.14
CA SER A 74 -4.83 -11.18 6.93
C SER A 74 -4.98 -12.01 8.22
N GLU A 75 -4.55 -11.47 9.35
CA GLU A 75 -4.70 -12.12 10.66
C GLU A 75 -6.18 -12.27 11.06
N MET A 76 -7.03 -11.29 10.73
CA MET A 76 -8.47 -11.35 11.00
C MET A 76 -9.17 -12.42 10.14
N ASP A 77 -8.83 -12.51 8.85
CA ASP A 77 -9.38 -13.55 7.94
C ASP A 77 -8.98 -14.98 8.39
N ASP A 78 -7.77 -15.14 8.92
CA ASP A 78 -7.31 -16.42 9.47
C ASP A 78 -8.12 -16.81 10.73
N LEU A 79 -8.50 -15.85 11.57
CA LEU A 79 -9.32 -16.11 12.76
C LEU A 79 -10.76 -16.53 12.39
N ASP A 80 -11.35 -15.92 11.38
CA ASP A 80 -12.71 -16.24 10.92
C ASP A 80 -12.77 -17.65 10.28
N SER A 81 -11.73 -18.03 9.53
CA SER A 81 -11.62 -19.37 8.95
C SER A 81 -11.39 -20.49 9.98
N HIS A 82 -10.84 -20.17 11.17
CA HIS A 82 -10.70 -21.11 12.28
C HIS A 82 -11.99 -21.28 13.10
N GLN A 83 -12.85 -20.26 13.15
CA GLN A 83 -14.17 -20.37 13.79
C GLN A 83 -15.15 -21.20 12.95
N ALA A 84 -15.08 -21.12 11.62
CA ALA A 84 -15.92 -21.88 10.70
C ALA A 84 -15.71 -23.41 10.74
N LYS A 85 -14.54 -23.89 11.19
CA LYS A 85 -14.23 -25.34 11.33
C LYS A 85 -14.66 -25.95 12.68
N LYS A 86 -15.16 -25.13 13.61
CA LYS A 86 -15.48 -25.54 14.98
C LYS A 86 -16.98 -25.74 15.25
N THR A 87 -17.80 -25.68 14.20
CA THR A 87 -19.25 -25.95 14.23
C THR A 87 -19.56 -27.15 13.35
#